data_AF-A0A5C5WXU8-F1
#
_entry.id   AF-A0A5C5WXU8-F1
#
_cell.length_a   1.000
_cell.length_b   1.000
_cell.length_c   1.000
_cell.angle_alpha   90.00
_cell.angle_beta   90.00
_cell.angle_gamma   90.00
#
_symmetry.space_group_name_H-M   'P 1'
#
loop_
_entity.id
_entity.type
_entity.pdbx_description
1 polymer ?
#
loop_
_entity_poly.entity_id
_entity_poly.type
_entity_poly.pdbx_seq_one_letter_code
_entity_poly.pdbx_strand_id
1 'polypeptide(L)' 'MSHVVQISTQVRDAAAVRAGCVRLGLDQPVEGKLKLFSETVTGLAVQLRQWWYPVVFNTTTAGEEKGKGEEKGKGVV' A
#
# COMPACT_ATOMS: atom_id res chain seq x y z
N MET A 1 -19.64 -12.15 1.89
CA MET A 1 -19.50 -11.77 0.47
C MET A 1 -18.47 -10.65 0.40
N SER A 2 -17.18 -11.01 0.33
CA SER A 2 -16.07 -10.06 0.43
C SER A 2 -15.54 -9.79 -0.98
N HIS A 3 -15.77 -8.59 -1.50
CA HIS A 3 -15.19 -8.17 -2.77
C HIS A 3 -13.91 -7.39 -2.45
N VAL A 4 -12.75 -8.00 -2.67
CA VAL A 4 -11.48 -7.27 -2.64
C VAL A 4 -11.40 -6.50 -3.95
N VAL A 5 -11.55 -5.18 -3.88
CA VAL A 5 -11.37 -4.31 -5.05
C VAL A 5 -9.89 -3.98 -5.16
N GLN A 6 -9.23 -4.51 -6.18
CA GLN A 6 -7.84 -4.18 -6.51
C GLN A 6 -7.83 -2.94 -7.41
N ILE A 7 -7.28 -1.84 -6.91
CA ILE A 7 -7.06 -0.61 -7.68
C ILE A 7 -5.56 -0.48 -7.91
N SER A 8 -5.08 -0.85 -9.09
CA SER A 8 -3.68 -0.68 -9.49
C SER A 8 -3.49 0.72 -10.07
N THR A 9 -2.77 1.59 -9.34
CA THR A 9 -2.34 2.91 -9.83
C THR A 9 -0.85 3.05 -9.58
N GLN A 10 -0.09 3.32 -10.63
CA GLN A 10 1.36 3.42 -10.55
C GLN A 10 1.78 4.86 -10.25
N VAL A 11 2.04 5.16 -8.99
CA VAL A 11 2.61 6.46 -8.60
C VAL A 11 4.13 6.34 -8.59
N ARG A 12 4.77 6.87 -9.64
CA ARG A 12 6.25 6.86 -9.78
C ARG A 12 6.95 8.07 -9.18
N ASP A 13 6.18 9.05 -8.71
CA ASP A 13 6.72 10.33 -8.22
C ASP A 13 6.35 10.57 -6.76
N ALA A 14 7.37 10.61 -5.90
CA ALA A 14 7.22 10.93 -4.49
C ALA A 14 6.62 12.32 -4.27
N ALA A 15 6.87 13.28 -5.17
CA ALA A 15 6.26 14.60 -5.12
C ALA A 15 4.76 14.55 -5.38
N ALA A 16 4.30 13.69 -6.30
CA ALA A 16 2.87 13.47 -6.54
C ALA A 16 2.17 12.85 -5.32
N VAL A 17 2.80 11.89 -4.63
CA VAL A 17 2.28 11.32 -3.37
C VAL A 17 2.16 12.40 -2.30
N ARG A 18 3.21 13.22 -2.12
CA ARG A 18 3.19 14.34 -1.17
C ARG A 18 2.06 15.34 -1.48
N ALA A 19 1.92 15.74 -2.74
CA ALA A 19 0.84 16.63 -3.17
C ALA A 19 -0.55 16.02 -2.92
N GLY A 20 -0.71 14.71 -3.14
CA GLY A 20 -1.93 13.96 -2.82
C GLY A 20 -2.26 14.00 -1.33
N CYS A 21 -1.26 13.80 -0.46
CA CYS A 21 -1.45 13.86 0.99
C CYS A 21 -1.91 15.25 1.43
N VAL A 22 -1.31 16.32 0.91
CA VAL A 22 -1.73 17.70 1.17
C VAL A 22 -3.18 17.93 0.75
N ARG A 23 -3.55 17.53 -0.47
CA ARG A 23 -4.93 17.68 -0.99
C ARG A 23 -5.96 16.91 -0.14
N LEU A 24 -5.57 15.74 0.37
CA LEU A 24 -6.43 14.87 1.17
C LEU A 24 -6.36 15.19 2.67
N GLY A 25 -5.58 16.19 3.10
CA GLY A 25 -5.37 16.51 4.51
C GLY A 25 -4.82 15.34 5.32
N LEU A 26 -3.91 14.58 4.72
CA LEU A 26 -3.16 13.48 5.35
C LEU A 26 -1.77 13.95 5.78
N ASP A 27 -1.18 13.24 6.73
CA ASP A 27 0.21 13.46 7.11
C ASP A 27 1.15 13.22 5.92
N GLN A 28 2.27 13.93 5.92
CA GLN A 28 3.27 13.76 4.87
C GLN A 28 3.82 12.34 4.87
N PRO A 29 4.08 11.77 3.69
CA PRO A 29 4.62 10.43 3.60
C PRO A 29 6.04 10.34 4.17
N VAL A 30 6.35 9.22 4.81
CA VAL A 30 7.65 8.93 5.41
C VAL A 30 8.37 7.83 4.62
N GLU A 31 9.61 8.08 4.21
CA GLU A 31 10.45 7.07 3.57
C GLU A 31 11.09 6.15 4.62
N GLY A 32 10.99 4.83 4.42
CA GLY A 32 11.64 3.89 5.33
C GLY A 32 11.27 2.43 5.10
N LYS A 33 11.70 1.58 6.04
CA LYS A 33 11.32 0.17 6.12
C LYS A 33 10.17 0.01 7.11
N LEU A 34 9.06 -0.57 6.68
CA LEU A 34 7.86 -0.76 7.50
C LEU A 34 7.47 -2.22 7.53
N LYS A 35 7.10 -2.70 8.72
CA LYS A 35 6.56 -4.04 8.91
C LYS A 35 5.05 -4.01 8.68
N LEU A 36 4.59 -4.63 7.60
CA LEU A 36 3.20 -4.83 7.24
C LEU A 36 2.79 -6.26 7.59
N PHE A 37 1.98 -6.44 8.63
CA PHE A 37 1.48 -7.74 9.11
C PHE A 37 2.59 -8.82 9.28
N SER A 38 2.94 -9.53 8.20
CA SER A 38 3.97 -10.59 8.17
C SER A 38 5.23 -10.25 7.37
N GLU A 39 5.25 -9.13 6.65
CA GLU A 39 6.33 -8.77 5.72
C GLU A 39 6.93 -7.41 6.05
N THR A 40 8.18 -7.18 5.68
CA THR A 40 8.83 -5.87 5.80
C THR A 40 9.08 -5.30 4.42
N VAL A 41 8.48 -4.16 4.13
CA VAL A 41 8.55 -3.48 2.83
C VAL A 41 9.28 -2.16 2.98
N THR A 42 10.09 -1.78 1.99
CA THR A 42 10.81 -0.50 1.98
C THR A 42 10.15 0.42 0.98
N GLY A 43 9.75 1.63 1.38
CA GLY A 43 9.17 2.58 0.43
C GLY A 43 8.65 3.84 1.10
N LEU A 44 7.84 4.58 0.36
CA LEU A 44 7.23 5.82 0.79
C LEU A 44 5.88 5.52 1.44
N ALA A 45 5.80 5.61 2.77
CA ALA A 45 4.61 5.24 3.54
C ALA A 45 3.66 6.42 3.77
N VAL A 46 2.38 6.24 3.47
CA VAL A 46 1.29 7.19 3.76
C VAL A 46 0.34 6.56 4.78
N GLN A 47 0.15 7.24 5.91
CA GLN A 47 -0.85 6.84 6.89
C GLN A 47 -2.24 7.34 6.47
N LEU A 48 -3.12 6.41 6.12
CA LEU A 48 -4.51 6.74 5.85
C LEU A 48 -5.29 6.86 7.16
N ARG A 49 -6.27 7.78 7.17
CA ARG A 49 -7.17 7.95 8.32
C ARG A 49 -7.96 6.67 8.53
N GLN A 50 -7.99 6.19 9.77
CA GLN A 50 -8.71 4.97 10.19
C GLN A 50 -8.12 3.65 9.65
N TRP A 51 -6.89 3.65 9.13
CA TRP A 51 -6.21 2.43 8.69
C TRP A 51 -5.20 1.98 9.73
N TRP A 52 -5.11 0.68 9.98
CA TRP A 52 -4.14 0.12 10.93
C TRP A 52 -2.72 0.07 10.39
N TYR A 53 -2.57 -0.09 9.08
CA TYR A 53 -1.27 -0.14 8.41
C TYR A 53 -1.18 0.98 7.38
N PRO A 54 -0.02 1.63 7.25
CA PRO A 54 0.20 2.62 6.21
C PRO A 54 0.27 1.96 4.83
N VAL A 55 -0.11 2.71 3.81
CA VAL A 55 0.06 2.31 2.41
C VAL A 55 1.48 2.66 2.00
N VAL A 56 2.23 1.70 1.47
CA VAL A 56 3.63 1.88 1.07
C VAL A 56 3.73 1.95 -0.45
N PHE A 57 4.19 3.10 -0.97
CA PHE A 57 4.48 3.30 -2.39
C PHE A 57 5.95 2.94 -2.68
N ASN A 58 6.16 1.94 -3.54
CA ASN A 58 7.49 1.57 -4.01
C ASN A 58 7.85 2.40 -5.26
N THR A 59 8.58 3.49 -5.10
CA THR A 59 9.02 4.34 -6.23
C THR A 59 10.31 3.84 -6.90
N THR A 60 11.04 2.92 -6.27
CA THR A 60 12.34 2.42 -6.75
C THR A 60 12.22 1.18 -7.64
N THR A 61 11.15 0.38 -7.49
CA THR A 61 10.98 -0.88 -8.22
C THR A 61 10.07 -0.67 -9.41
N ALA A 62 10.66 -0.58 -10.61
CA ALA A 62 9.93 -0.79 -11.85
C ALA A 62 9.43 -2.24 -11.90
N GLY A 63 8.19 -2.46 -11.45
CA GLY A 63 7.43 -3.70 -11.65
C GLY A 63 7.78 -4.84 -10.70
N GLU A 64 6.94 -5.06 -9.68
CA GLU A 64 6.50 -6.38 -9.20
C GLU A 64 5.51 -6.17 -8.04
N GLU A 65 4.22 -6.05 -8.35
CA GLU A 65 3.14 -6.28 -7.37
C GLU A 65 3.12 -7.78 -7.06
N LYS A 66 3.95 -8.24 -6.12
CA LYS A 66 3.85 -9.60 -5.60
C LYS A 66 2.95 -9.64 -4.36
N GLY A 67 1.67 -9.30 -4.54
CA GLY A 67 0.64 -9.58 -3.54
C GLY A 67 0.20 -11.05 -3.65
N LYS A 68 0.92 -11.97 -3.01
CA LYS A 68 0.42 -13.34 -2.83
C LYS A 68 -0.69 -13.34 -1.78
N GLY A 69 -1.94 -13.15 -2.23
CA GLY A 69 -3.11 -13.59 -1.49
C GLY A 69 -3.31 -15.09 -1.72
N GLU A 70 -2.91 -15.92 -0.76
CA GLU A 70 -3.21 -17.36 -0.77
C GLU A 70 -4.72 -17.55 -0.49
N GLU A 71 -5.49 -17.77 -1.56
CA GLU A 71 -6.87 -18.24 -1.49
C GLU A 71 -6.86 -19.75 -1.19
N LYS A 72 -6.91 -20.13 0.09
CA LYS A 72 -7.29 -21.50 0.47
C LYS A 72 -8.80 -21.56 0.61
N GLY A 73 -9.43 -21.90 -0.51
CA GLY A 73 -10.86 -22.17 -0.63
C GLY A 73 -11.37 -23.13 0.45
N LYS A 74 -12.44 -22.69 1.10
CA LYS A 74 -13.29 -23.45 2.01
C LYS A 74 -14.09 -24.48 1.20
N GLY A 75 -13.67 -25.74 1.22
CA GLY A 75 -14.53 -26.86 0.84
C GLY A 75 -15.37 -27.31 2.05
N VAL A 76 -16.60 -26.81 2.13
CA VAL A 76 -17.69 -27.46 2.87
C VAL A 76 -18.58 -28.08 1.80
N VAL A 77 -18.46 -29.40 1.63
CA VAL A 77 -19.51 -30.44 1.74
C VAL A 77 -18.86 -31.80 1.55
#